data_AF-A0A2V6M3H7-F1
#
_entry.id   AF-A0A2V6M3H7-F1
#
_cell.length_a   1.000
_cell.length_b   1.000
_cell.length_c   1.000
_cell.angle_alpha   90.00
_cell.angle_beta   90.00
_cell.angle_gamma   90.00
#
_symmetry.space_group_name_H-M   'P 1'
#
loop_
_entity.id
_entity.type
_entity.pdbx_description
1 polymer ?
#
loop_
_entity_poly.entity_id
_entity_poly.type
_entity_poly.pdbx_seq_one_letter_code
_entity_poly.pdbx_strand_id
1 'polypeptide(L)'
;MKRVTIFQAVVKQYNAPFFEQLHAALCKDDVELQVVYSAPNAVEIRRSDCVDLPIEYGRRVPALWFLNRRLILQRAWEYIANSDLLIIEQANKYLWNHPLLAASRLRLRQVAFWGHGANRQERRPVVSEWYKRKTLNAV
;
A
#
# COMPACT_ATOMS: atom_id res chain seq x y z
N MET A 1 14.95 10.62 13.35
CA MET A 1 14.52 10.00 12.09
C MET A 1 13.19 9.28 12.23
N LYS A 2 12.13 9.83 11.64
CA LYS A 2 10.80 9.20 11.54
C LYS A 2 10.76 8.25 10.34
N ARG A 3 9.93 7.21 10.36
CA ARG A 3 9.80 6.24 9.28
C ARG A 3 8.40 6.17 8.71
N VAL A 4 8.29 6.39 7.40
CA VAL A 4 7.04 6.30 6.64
C VAL A 4 7.13 5.11 5.69
N THR A 5 6.18 4.18 5.79
CA THR A 5 6.12 3.01 4.92
C THR A 5 4.90 3.03 4.02
N ILE A 6 5.12 2.94 2.71
CA ILE A 6 4.10 2.86 1.68
C ILE A 6 4.00 1.43 1.17
N PHE A 7 2.79 0.87 1.13
CA PHE A 7 2.52 -0.45 0.58
C PHE A 7 1.97 -0.36 -0.85
N GLN A 8 2.65 -1.01 -1.79
CA GLN A 8 2.13 -1.29 -3.13
C GLN A 8 2.21 -2.78 -3.41
N ALA A 9 1.27 -3.33 -4.18
CA ALA A 9 1.33 -4.73 -4.59
C ALA A 9 2.53 -4.95 -5.54
N VAL A 10 2.69 -4.04 -6.49
CA VAL A 10 3.80 -3.95 -7.45
C VAL A 10 4.09 -2.48 -7.70
N VAL A 11 5.32 -2.13 -8.02
CA VAL A 11 5.66 -0.77 -8.45
C VAL A 11 5.56 -0.69 -9.96
N LYS A 12 4.86 0.34 -10.44
CA LYS A 12 4.71 0.64 -11.86
C LYS A 12 5.77 1.63 -12.30
N GLN A 13 6.25 1.49 -13.54
CA GLN A 13 7.28 2.37 -14.10
C GLN A 13 6.91 3.85 -13.97
N TYR A 14 5.65 4.21 -14.23
CA TYR A 14 5.19 5.59 -14.11
C TYR A 14 5.21 6.14 -12.67
N ASN A 15 5.21 5.27 -11.64
CA ASN A 15 5.30 5.67 -10.23
C ASN A 15 6.75 5.81 -9.74
N ALA A 16 7.75 5.29 -10.47
CA ALA A 16 9.13 5.36 -10.02
C ALA A 16 9.64 6.80 -9.83
N PRO A 17 9.41 7.74 -10.77
CA PRO A 17 9.82 9.14 -10.58
C PRO A 17 9.15 9.82 -9.38
N PHE A 18 7.91 9.43 -9.08
CA PHE A 18 7.19 9.93 -7.90
C PHE A 18 7.90 9.49 -6.61
N PHE A 19 8.26 8.21 -6.49
CA PHE A 19 8.93 7.71 -5.30
C PHE A 19 10.34 8.25 -5.12
N GLU A 20 11.06 8.45 -6.21
CA GLU A 20 12.38 9.07 -6.19
C GLU A 20 12.33 10.51 -5.66
N GLN A 21 11.40 11.32 -6.18
CA GLN A 21 11.21 12.69 -5.70
C GLN A 21 10.68 12.73 -4.26
N LEU A 22 9.79 11.82 -3.90
CA LEU A 22 9.27 11.72 -2.53
C LEU A 22 10.38 11.36 -1.54
N HIS A 23 11.24 10.40 -1.89
CA HIS A 23 12.41 10.06 -1.08
C HIS A 23 13.31 11.28 -0.89
N ALA A 24 13.67 11.97 -1.98
CA ALA A 24 14.53 13.15 -1.92
C ALA A 24 13.92 14.29 -1.09
N ALA A 25 12.60 14.46 -1.12
CA ALA A 25 11.90 15.44 -0.30
C ALA A 25 11.92 15.05 1.18
N LEU A 26 11.56 13.81 1.51
CA LEU A 26 11.50 13.31 2.89
C LEU A 26 12.88 13.26 3.57
N CYS A 27 13.93 12.95 2.81
CA CYS A 27 15.30 12.99 3.33
C CYS A 27 15.71 14.39 3.84
N LYS A 28 15.19 15.47 3.25
CA LYS A 28 15.47 16.84 3.72
C LYS A 28 14.87 17.12 5.09
N ASP A 29 13.83 16.36 5.46
CA ASP A 29 13.07 16.51 6.70
C ASP A 29 13.44 15.46 7.77
N ASP A 30 14.55 14.73 7.60
CA ASP A 30 14.96 13.59 8.46
C ASP A 30 13.87 12.49 8.56
N VAL A 31 13.18 12.24 7.44
CA VAL A 31 12.17 11.19 7.31
C VAL A 31 12.66 10.09 6.36
N GLU A 32 12.65 8.86 6.87
CA GLU A 32 12.93 7.65 6.09
C GLU A 32 11.70 7.22 5.29
N LEU A 33 11.86 7.07 3.98
CA LEU A 33 10.85 6.45 3.12
C LEU A 33 11.14 4.97 2.92
N GLN A 34 10.13 4.13 3.12
CA GLN A 34 10.16 2.72 2.73
C GLN A 34 8.96 2.42 1.82
N VAL A 35 9.22 1.98 0.60
CA VAL A 35 8.20 1.52 -0.34
C VAL A 35 8.27 0.00 -0.36
N VAL A 36 7.31 -0.63 0.29
CA VAL A 36 7.18 -2.10 0.34
C VAL A 36 6.37 -2.56 -0.85
N TYR A 37 6.96 -3.43 -1.66
CA TYR A 37 6.32 -3.98 -2.85
C TYR A 37 6.69 -5.43 -3.09
N SER A 38 5.99 -6.09 -4.02
CA SER A 38 6.21 -7.50 -4.31
C SER A 38 6.44 -7.76 -5.79
N ALA A 39 6.91 -8.97 -6.08
CA ALA A 39 7.09 -9.43 -7.45
C ALA A 39 5.74 -9.42 -8.20
N PRO A 40 5.74 -9.04 -9.50
CA PRO A 40 4.54 -9.05 -10.31
C PRO A 40 4.00 -10.48 -10.49
N ASN A 41 2.67 -10.62 -10.46
CA ASN A 41 2.02 -11.87 -10.83
C ASN A 41 2.01 -12.03 -12.37
N ALA A 42 1.71 -13.22 -12.90
CA ALA A 42 1.72 -13.44 -14.36
C ALA A 42 0.77 -12.55 -15.20
N VAL A 43 -0.21 -11.85 -14.60
CA VAL A 43 -1.01 -10.85 -15.33
C VAL A 43 -0.25 -9.54 -15.43
N GLU A 44 0.38 -9.10 -14.33
CA GLU A 44 1.22 -7.91 -14.28
C GLU A 44 2.48 -8.08 -15.14
N ILE A 45 3.09 -9.28 -15.15
CA ILE A 45 4.24 -9.59 -16.02
C ILE A 45 3.92 -9.35 -17.50
N ARG A 46 2.70 -9.69 -17.95
CA ARG A 46 2.27 -9.47 -19.35
C ARG A 46 2.17 -7.99 -19.73
N ARG A 47 2.02 -7.10 -18.75
CA ARG A 47 1.95 -5.66 -19.00
C ARG A 47 3.33 -5.03 -19.12
N SER A 48 4.37 -5.72 -18.66
CA SER A 48 5.79 -5.32 -18.78
C SER A 48 6.08 -3.89 -18.32
N ASP A 49 5.29 -3.37 -17.39
CA ASP A 49 5.33 -2.00 -16.86
C ASP A 49 5.72 -1.97 -15.37
N CYS A 50 6.23 -3.08 -14.85
CA CYS A 50 6.70 -3.20 -13.47
C CYS A 50 8.20 -2.95 -13.38
N VAL A 51 8.61 -2.19 -12.37
CA VAL A 51 10.02 -1.87 -12.10
C VAL A 51 10.35 -2.14 -10.65
N ASP A 52 11.61 -2.47 -10.39
CA ASP A 52 12.15 -2.49 -9.03
C ASP A 52 12.61 -1.06 -8.66
N LEU A 53 12.48 -0.73 -7.37
CA LEU A 53 12.95 0.53 -6.81
C LEU A 53 14.37 0.38 -6.23
N PRO A 54 15.18 1.45 -6.21
CA PRO A 54 16.48 1.50 -5.53
C PRO A 54 16.43 1.02 -4.07
N ILE A 55 17.51 0.41 -3.59
CA ILE A 55 17.59 -0.25 -2.27
C ILE A 55 17.49 0.74 -1.10
N GLU A 56 17.73 2.01 -1.34
CA GLU A 56 17.67 3.09 -0.35
C GLU A 56 16.26 3.18 0.23
N TYR A 57 15.24 3.21 -0.65
CA TYR A 57 13.83 3.35 -0.27
C TYR A 57 12.95 2.19 -0.71
N GLY A 58 13.41 1.27 -1.54
CA GLY A 58 12.66 0.11 -2.03
C GLY A 58 12.83 -1.13 -1.15
N ARG A 59 11.73 -1.79 -0.80
CA ARG A 59 11.71 -3.05 -0.03
C ARG A 59 10.87 -4.09 -0.76
N ARG A 60 11.53 -4.94 -1.54
CA ARG A 60 10.85 -6.03 -2.25
C ARG A 60 10.64 -7.22 -1.31
N VAL A 61 9.38 -7.57 -1.05
CA VAL A 61 8.99 -8.66 -0.16
C VAL A 61 8.23 -9.76 -0.90
N PRO A 62 8.34 -11.03 -0.45
CA PRO A 62 7.50 -12.10 -0.96
C PRO A 62 6.02 -11.81 -0.71
N ALA A 63 5.16 -12.20 -1.65
CA ALA A 63 3.72 -12.12 -1.50
C ALA A 63 3.01 -13.41 -1.92
N LEU A 64 1.98 -13.77 -1.16
CA LEU A 64 1.06 -14.84 -1.51
C LEU A 64 -0.18 -14.23 -2.15
N TRP A 65 -0.51 -14.71 -3.34
CA TRP A 65 -1.68 -14.29 -4.10
C TRP A 65 -2.77 -15.35 -3.96
N PHE A 66 -3.94 -14.95 -3.45
CA PHE A 66 -5.08 -15.84 -3.20
C PHE A 66 -6.29 -15.49 -4.07
N LEU A 67 -7.27 -16.40 -4.07
CA LEU A 67 -8.58 -16.23 -4.73
C LEU A 67 -8.45 -15.81 -6.21
N ASN A 68 -7.73 -16.61 -7.00
CA ASN A 68 -7.40 -16.31 -8.39
C ASN A 68 -6.73 -14.93 -8.56
N ARG A 69 -5.76 -14.63 -7.67
CA ARG A 69 -4.94 -13.39 -7.65
C ARG A 69 -5.72 -12.11 -7.35
N ARG A 70 -6.90 -12.24 -6.74
CA ARG A 70 -7.70 -11.09 -6.28
C ARG A 70 -7.25 -10.56 -4.92
N LEU A 71 -6.57 -11.39 -4.14
CA LEU A 71 -6.10 -11.07 -2.80
C LEU A 71 -4.58 -11.22 -2.72
N ILE A 72 -3.93 -10.34 -1.96
CA ILE A 72 -2.49 -10.33 -1.74
C ILE A 72 -2.17 -10.26 -0.25
N LEU A 73 -1.26 -11.13 0.20
CA LEU A 73 -0.65 -11.09 1.52
C LEU A 73 0.87 -10.94 1.36
N GLN A 74 1.38 -9.76 1.68
CA GLN A 74 2.81 -9.45 1.61
C GLN A 74 3.49 -9.84 2.93
N ARG A 75 4.64 -10.51 2.90
CA ARG A 75 5.41 -10.84 4.11
C ARG A 75 6.19 -9.61 4.58
N ALA A 76 5.48 -8.66 5.18
CA ALA A 76 5.99 -7.33 5.49
C ALA A 76 5.78 -6.90 6.95
N TRP A 77 5.62 -7.87 7.85
CA TRP A 77 5.37 -7.61 9.28
C TRP A 77 6.43 -6.70 9.91
N GLU A 78 7.70 -6.90 9.56
CA GLU A 78 8.81 -6.09 10.06
C GLU A 78 8.68 -4.61 9.68
N TYR A 79 8.20 -4.32 8.47
CA TYR A 79 7.98 -2.95 8.00
C TYR A 79 6.75 -2.32 8.66
N ILE A 80 5.71 -3.13 8.89
CA ILE A 80 4.51 -2.70 9.62
C ILE A 80 4.86 -2.31 11.05
N ALA A 81 5.64 -3.15 11.75
CA ALA A 81 5.96 -2.97 13.15
C ALA A 81 6.84 -1.74 13.41
N ASN A 82 7.82 -1.49 12.53
CA ASN A 82 8.86 -0.48 12.71
C ASN A 82 8.53 0.90 12.10
N SER A 83 7.32 1.11 11.60
CA SER A 83 6.94 2.40 10.99
C SER A 83 6.14 3.28 11.94
N ASP A 84 6.39 4.58 11.86
CA ASP A 84 5.61 5.61 12.54
C ASP A 84 4.31 5.89 11.77
N LEU A 85 4.37 5.89 10.43
CA LEU A 85 3.22 6.06 9.55
C LEU A 85 3.17 4.96 8.49
N LEU A 86 2.00 4.32 8.38
CA LEU A 86 1.71 3.34 7.34
C LEU A 86 0.78 3.96 6.30
N ILE A 87 1.19 3.95 5.03
CA ILE A 87 0.39 4.41 3.90
C ILE A 87 -0.01 3.18 3.09
N ILE A 88 -1.32 2.89 3.03
CA ILE A 88 -1.84 1.69 2.36
C ILE A 88 -2.83 2.06 1.25
N GLU A 89 -2.80 1.33 0.14
CA GLU A 89 -3.77 1.54 -0.96
C GLU A 89 -5.18 1.16 -0.49
N GLN A 90 -6.19 1.99 -0.76
CA GLN A 90 -7.59 1.73 -0.38
C GLN A 90 -8.24 0.66 -1.30
N ALA A 91 -7.76 -0.57 -1.23
CA ALA A 91 -8.26 -1.68 -2.02
C ALA A 91 -8.48 -2.93 -1.16
N ASN A 92 -9.62 -3.59 -1.33
CA ASN A 92 -9.97 -4.84 -0.62
C ASN A 92 -9.06 -6.03 -1.00
N LYS A 93 -8.14 -5.85 -1.95
CA LYS A 93 -7.18 -6.87 -2.35
C LYS A 93 -6.11 -7.11 -1.28
N TYR A 94 -5.77 -6.13 -0.46
CA TYR A 94 -4.73 -6.27 0.57
C TYR A 94 -5.32 -6.82 1.87
N LEU A 95 -4.90 -8.02 2.26
CA LEU A 95 -5.36 -8.63 3.51
C LEU A 95 -4.94 -7.82 4.74
N TRP A 96 -3.77 -7.17 4.69
CA TRP A 96 -3.27 -6.33 5.79
C TRP A 96 -4.14 -5.11 6.07
N ASN A 97 -4.95 -4.66 5.12
CA ASN A 97 -5.78 -3.48 5.33
C ASN A 97 -6.79 -3.67 6.47
N HIS A 98 -7.33 -4.88 6.66
CA HIS A 98 -8.34 -5.14 7.69
C HIS A 98 -7.82 -5.03 9.13
N PRO A 99 -6.73 -5.73 9.53
CA PRO A 99 -6.15 -5.55 10.86
C PRO A 99 -5.56 -4.15 11.05
N LEU A 100 -4.98 -3.53 10.01
CA LEU A 100 -4.45 -2.17 10.11
C LEU A 100 -5.55 -1.11 10.29
N LEU A 101 -6.69 -1.27 9.63
CA LEU A 101 -7.87 -0.43 9.82
C LEU A 101 -8.39 -0.53 11.26
N ALA A 102 -8.47 -1.75 11.81
CA ALA A 102 -8.89 -1.96 13.18
C ALA A 102 -7.89 -1.31 14.18
N ALA A 103 -6.59 -1.51 13.97
CA ALA A 103 -5.54 -0.90 14.79
C ALA A 103 -5.55 0.63 14.73
N SER A 104 -5.77 1.21 13.55
CA SER A 104 -5.92 2.65 13.35
C SER A 104 -7.13 3.20 14.09
N ARG A 105 -8.27 2.49 14.05
CA ARG A 105 -9.49 2.91 14.74
C ARG A 105 -9.35 2.85 16.27
N LEU A 106 -8.54 1.93 16.76
CA LEU A 106 -8.16 1.84 18.18
C LEU A 106 -7.03 2.81 18.56
N ARG A 107 -6.59 3.69 17.64
CA ARG A 107 -5.48 4.64 17.80
C ARG A 107 -4.14 3.98 18.20
N LEU A 108 -3.98 2.70 17.89
CA LEU A 108 -2.76 1.94 18.18
C LEU A 108 -1.67 2.18 17.14
N ARG A 109 -2.05 2.65 15.93
CA ARG A 109 -1.14 2.90 14.81
C ARG A 109 -1.65 4.07 13.96
N GLN A 110 -0.72 4.87 13.42
CA GLN A 110 -1.04 5.90 12.45
C GLN A 110 -1.07 5.29 11.04
N VAL A 111 -2.25 5.29 10.42
CA VAL A 111 -2.47 4.75 9.09
C VAL A 111 -3.10 5.82 8.21
N ALA A 112 -2.53 6.03 7.03
CA ALA A 112 -3.08 6.88 5.99
C ALA A 112 -3.43 6.04 4.75
N PHE A 113 -4.38 6.53 3.96
CA PHE A 113 -4.85 5.83 2.76
C PHE A 113 -4.31 6.50 1.50
N TRP A 114 -3.80 5.69 0.59
CA TRP A 114 -3.40 6.10 -0.75
C TRP A 114 -4.49 5.69 -1.76
N GLY A 115 -5.17 6.67 -2.36
CA GLY A 115 -6.18 6.40 -3.37
C GLY A 115 -7.33 7.41 -3.37
N HIS A 116 -8.19 7.30 -4.37
CA HIS A 116 -9.37 8.14 -4.48
C HIS A 116 -10.44 7.59 -3.53
N GLY A 117 -10.65 8.27 -2.40
CA GLY A 117 -11.62 7.92 -1.36
C GLY A 117 -13.06 7.68 -1.81
N ALA A 118 -13.40 7.92 -3.08
CA ALA A 118 -14.70 7.61 -3.69
C ALA A 118 -14.52 6.90 -5.05
N ASN A 119 -15.07 5.68 -5.18
CA ASN A 119 -15.22 5.01 -6.47
C ASN A 119 -16.26 5.78 -7.30
N ARG A 120 -15.84 6.52 -8.34
CA ARG A 120 -16.74 7.12 -9.35
C ARG A 120 -17.08 6.17 -10.51
N GLN A 121 -16.77 4.88 -10.37
CA GLN A 121 -17.13 3.85 -11.36
C GLN A 121 -18.32 3.05 -10.83
N GLU A 122 -19.49 3.40 -11.35
CA GLU A 122 -20.75 2.70 -11.19
C GLU A 122 -20.60 1.24 -11.66
N ARG A 123 -21.22 0.30 -10.93
CA ARG A 123 -21.28 -1.17 -11.19
C ARG A 123 -20.23 -2.03 -10.47
N ARG A 124 -20.21 -1.97 -9.14
CA ARG A 124 -19.79 -3.10 -8.27
C ARG A 124 -20.84 -3.37 -7.19
N PRO A 125 -20.91 -4.60 -6.64
CA PRO A 125 -21.99 -5.01 -5.74
C PRO A 125 -22.04 -4.17 -4.46
N VAL A 126 -23.27 -3.79 -4.09
CA VAL A 126 -23.68 -2.84 -3.04
C VAL A 126 -22.98 -3.07 -1.68
N VAL A 127 -22.66 -4.33 -1.35
CA VAL A 127 -22.03 -4.70 -0.07
C VAL A 127 -20.60 -4.17 0.05
N SER A 128 -19.84 -4.17 -1.05
CA SER A 128 -18.47 -3.66 -1.06
C SER A 128 -18.43 -2.13 -0.93
N GLU A 129 -19.48 -1.45 -1.36
CA GLU A 129 -19.60 0.00 -1.29
C GLU A 129 -20.06 0.46 0.09
N TRP A 130 -21.00 -0.28 0.70
CA TRP A 130 -21.44 -0.05 2.08
C TRP A 130 -20.28 -0.16 3.08
N TYR A 131 -19.45 -1.20 2.96
CA TYR A 131 -18.31 -1.39 3.86
C TYR A 131 -17.27 -0.27 3.70
N LYS A 132 -16.98 0.15 2.45
CA LYS A 132 -16.07 1.27 2.17
C LYS A 132 -16.58 2.61 2.75
N ARG A 133 -17.87 2.92 2.58
CA ARG A 133 -18.48 4.13 3.17
C ARG A 133 -18.35 4.15 4.69
N LYS A 134 -18.53 3.00 5.34
CA LYS A 134 -18.41 2.90 6.79
C LYS A 134 -16.96 3.07 7.28
N THR A 135 -15.96 2.71 6.46
CA THR A 135 -14.54 2.94 6.77
C THR A 135 -14.08 4.38 6.51
N LEU A 136 -14.74 5.11 5.60
CA LEU A 136 -14.38 6.49 5.25
C LEU A 136 -14.84 7.51 6.29
N ASN A 137 -16.03 7.34 6.86
CA ASN A 137 -16.60 8.25 7.87
C ASN A 137 -16.11 7.95 9.31
N ALA A 138 -15.12 7.08 9.45
CA ALA A 138 -14.67 6.52 10.71
C ALA A 138 -13.21 6.88 11.05
N VAL A 139 -12.57 7.68 10.19
CA VAL A 139 -11.24 8.30 10.40
C VAL A 139 -11.43 9.70 10.92
#